data_AF-A0A8S4EC39-F1
#
_entry.id   AF-A0A8S4EC39-F1
#
_cell.length_a   1.000
_cell.length_b   1.000
_cell.length_c   1.000
_cell.angle_alpha   90.00
_cell.angle_beta   90.00
_cell.angle_gamma   90.00
#
_symmetry.space_group_name_H-M   'P 1'
#
loop_
_entity.id
_entity.type
_entity.pdbx_description
1 polymer ?
#
loop_
_entity_poly.entity_id
_entity_poly.type
_entity_poly.pdbx_seq_one_letter_code
_entity_poly.pdbx_strand_id
1 'polypeptide(L)'
;MDDLLAFEFLEMDYAISNTNRRRKRKRIRDECDPFSLEDSEFRRRYRLSKDLTESLIEDLGSMFNEPRKLSDLSITDKVLTALSFYATGSYQRPTGDIAAHSMAQQTVSKCIAQVTTAMNSLAMRQKHIVFPHDLQDRNLIRAEFYEKFGMPGVLGCVDGTHVAIVRPSQHEERYFCRKHYHSLNVQLICDANMYIYSVDASYGGATHDSFIWNQHPVKQYLENLNENTWLLGDSGYSLRKFMMTPVVNAMPNTPEAYYTEKQVQTRNTVERAIGVLKARFRCLLSHRTLHYSPEVAASIVNACVILHNMCTKARLPVVELDANENLLEAQYQVRTLADANREPTAAQSLQLGTATRQRLIHRLWAARAIPNI
;
A
#
# COMPACT_ATOMS: atom_id res chain seq x y z
N MET A 1 -34.85 23.63 41.83
CA MET A 1 -34.14 22.60 42.63
C MET A 1 -34.37 21.22 42.01
N ASP A 2 -35.59 20.90 41.57
CA ASP A 2 -35.93 19.63 40.90
C ASP A 2 -35.23 19.39 39.56
N ASP A 3 -35.05 20.40 38.70
CA ASP A 3 -34.39 20.20 37.40
C ASP A 3 -32.89 19.86 37.52
N LEU A 4 -32.22 20.37 38.55
CA LEU A 4 -30.80 20.10 38.81
C LEU A 4 -30.61 18.66 39.29
N LEU A 5 -31.51 18.19 40.17
CA LEU A 5 -31.54 16.80 40.63
C LEU A 5 -31.88 15.84 39.49
N ALA A 6 -32.86 16.17 38.65
CA ALA A 6 -33.20 15.36 37.47
C ALA A 6 -32.02 15.25 36.49
N PHE A 7 -31.26 16.34 36.30
CA PHE A 7 -30.05 16.33 35.49
C PHE A 7 -28.94 15.45 36.10
N GLU A 8 -28.69 15.55 37.41
CA GLU A 8 -27.72 14.71 38.13
C GLU A 8 -28.11 13.22 38.08
N PHE A 9 -29.40 12.89 38.22
CA PHE A 9 -29.92 11.52 38.07
C PHE A 9 -29.71 10.98 36.65
N LEU A 10 -29.99 11.79 35.63
CA LEU A 10 -29.76 11.40 34.23
C LEU A 10 -28.27 11.20 33.92
N GLU A 11 -27.39 12.05 34.43
CA GLU A 11 -25.94 11.86 34.29
C GLU A 11 -25.46 10.59 35.00
N MET A 12 -25.99 10.31 36.19
CA MET A 12 -25.67 9.11 36.96
C MET A 12 -26.15 7.84 36.26
N ASP A 13 -27.38 7.81 35.77
CA ASP A 13 -27.93 6.68 35.00
C ASP A 13 -27.16 6.46 33.69
N TYR A 14 -26.78 7.55 33.01
CA TYR A 14 -25.93 7.48 31.83
C TYR A 14 -24.54 6.91 32.16
N ALA A 15 -23.94 7.32 33.28
CA ALA A 15 -22.66 6.81 33.75
C ALA A 15 -22.72 5.32 34.13
N ILE A 16 -23.78 4.89 34.83
CA ILE A 16 -24.02 3.49 35.20
C ILE A 16 -24.24 2.63 33.95
N SER A 17 -25.10 3.09 33.03
CA SER A 17 -25.35 2.43 31.74
C SER A 17 -24.06 2.27 30.93
N ASN A 18 -23.24 3.32 30.83
CA ASN A 18 -21.94 3.25 30.15
C ASN A 18 -20.97 2.28 30.83
N THR A 19 -20.95 2.25 32.16
CA THR A 19 -20.10 1.32 32.93
C THR A 19 -20.53 -0.13 32.69
N ASN A 20 -21.83 -0.43 32.71
CA ASN A 20 -22.37 -1.75 32.41
C ASN A 20 -22.08 -2.18 30.97
N ARG A 21 -22.20 -1.26 29.99
CA ARG A 21 -21.83 -1.52 28.59
C ARG A 21 -20.34 -1.82 28.43
N ARG A 22 -19.46 -1.13 29.17
CA ARG A 22 -18.01 -1.39 29.17
C ARG A 22 -17.69 -2.76 29.78
N ARG A 23 -18.29 -3.12 30.91
CA ARG A 23 -18.12 -4.44 31.55
C ARG A 23 -18.59 -5.58 30.66
N LYS A 24 -19.78 -5.46 30.04
CA LYS A 24 -20.31 -6.48 29.11
C LYS A 24 -19.38 -6.70 27.92
N ARG A 25 -18.87 -5.62 27.32
CA ARG A 25 -17.92 -5.65 26.21
C ARG A 25 -16.61 -6.36 26.56
N LYS A 26 -16.05 -6.02 27.73
CA LYS A 26 -14.84 -6.67 28.25
C LYS A 26 -15.09 -8.18 28.41
N ARG A 27 -16.19 -8.58 29.06
CA ARG A 27 -16.51 -10.00 29.27
C ARG A 27 -16.56 -10.78 27.96
N ILE A 28 -17.27 -10.26 26.95
CA ILE A 28 -17.38 -10.92 25.63
C ILE A 28 -16.00 -11.10 24.98
N ARG A 29 -15.11 -10.11 25.10
CA ARG A 29 -13.76 -10.21 24.57
C ARG A 29 -12.91 -11.22 25.35
N ASP A 30 -12.94 -11.16 26.67
CA ASP A 30 -12.15 -12.06 27.52
C ASP A 30 -12.61 -13.52 27.36
N GLU A 31 -13.88 -13.75 26.99
CA GLU A 31 -14.43 -15.07 26.62
C GLU A 31 -14.06 -15.53 25.19
N CYS A 32 -13.50 -14.66 24.35
CA CYS A 32 -13.15 -14.95 22.96
C CYS A 32 -11.63 -14.86 22.75
N ASP A 33 -10.95 -15.99 22.57
CA ASP A 33 -9.55 -16.01 22.15
C ASP A 33 -9.45 -16.03 20.60
N PRO A 34 -8.97 -14.96 19.95
CA PRO A 34 -8.81 -14.93 18.49
C PRO A 34 -7.80 -15.96 17.97
N PHE A 35 -6.80 -16.35 18.76
CA PHE A 35 -5.80 -17.34 18.34
C PHE A 35 -6.33 -18.78 18.38
N SER A 36 -7.47 -19.01 19.03
CA SER A 36 -8.20 -20.29 19.00
C SER A 36 -8.93 -20.54 17.68
N LEU A 37 -9.12 -19.51 16.83
CA LEU A 37 -9.75 -19.65 15.51
C LEU A 37 -8.96 -20.61 14.60
N GLU A 38 -9.62 -21.26 13.66
CA GLU A 38 -8.92 -22.00 12.60
C GLU A 38 -8.05 -21.05 11.76
N ASP A 39 -6.90 -21.51 11.26
CA ASP A 39 -5.95 -20.65 10.54
C ASP A 39 -6.55 -20.00 9.28
N SER A 40 -7.44 -20.72 8.59
CA SER A 40 -8.18 -20.18 7.43
C SER A 40 -9.04 -18.99 7.84
N GLU A 41 -9.76 -19.12 8.95
CA GLU A 41 -10.62 -18.10 9.52
C GLU A 41 -9.83 -16.91 10.08
N PHE A 42 -8.73 -17.19 10.78
CA PHE A 42 -7.83 -16.17 11.28
C PHE A 42 -7.26 -15.31 10.14
N ARG A 43 -6.75 -15.95 9.07
CA ARG A 43 -6.28 -15.24 7.87
C ARG A 43 -7.40 -14.47 7.18
N ARG A 44 -8.61 -15.00 7.14
CA ARG A 44 -9.78 -14.30 6.58
C ARG A 44 -10.10 -13.02 7.34
N ARG A 45 -9.89 -12.98 8.66
CA ARG A 45 -10.16 -11.83 9.53
C ARG A 45 -9.03 -10.82 9.56
N TYR A 46 -7.79 -11.28 9.66
CA TYR A 46 -6.62 -10.45 9.99
C TYR A 46 -5.60 -10.34 8.85
N ARG A 47 -5.75 -11.13 7.77
CA ARG A 47 -4.86 -11.20 6.59
C ARG A 47 -3.47 -11.78 6.84
N LEU A 48 -3.05 -11.88 8.09
CA LEU A 48 -1.81 -12.52 8.53
C LEU A 48 -2.08 -13.93 9.04
N SER A 49 -1.04 -14.77 9.07
CA SER A 49 -1.06 -16.00 9.89
C SER A 49 -0.93 -15.66 11.38
N LYS A 50 -1.19 -16.63 12.24
CA LYS A 50 -1.00 -16.49 13.69
C LYS A 50 0.46 -16.16 14.02
N ASP A 51 1.41 -16.93 13.48
CA ASP A 51 2.85 -16.72 13.67
C ASP A 51 3.31 -15.31 13.24
N LEU A 52 2.83 -14.82 12.09
CA LEU A 52 3.16 -13.46 11.65
C LEU A 52 2.55 -12.40 12.57
N THR A 53 1.38 -12.68 13.13
CA THR A 53 0.71 -11.76 14.06
C THR A 53 1.43 -11.74 15.41
N GLU A 54 1.89 -12.89 15.91
CA GLU A 54 2.70 -12.99 17.12
C GLU A 54 4.04 -12.28 16.93
N SER A 55 4.74 -12.53 15.82
CA SER A 55 5.98 -11.82 15.46
C SER A 55 5.76 -10.31 15.34
N LEU A 56 4.64 -9.87 14.77
CA LEU A 56 4.27 -8.46 14.71
C LEU A 56 4.05 -7.87 16.12
N ILE A 57 3.35 -8.59 16.98
CA ILE A 57 3.10 -8.15 18.36
C ILE A 57 4.42 -8.02 19.13
N GLU A 58 5.35 -8.94 18.93
CA GLU A 58 6.69 -8.89 19.53
C GLU A 58 7.50 -7.69 19.01
N ASP A 59 7.55 -7.50 17.68
CA ASP A 59 8.25 -6.37 17.05
C ASP A 59 7.74 -5.01 17.54
N LEU A 60 6.42 -4.91 17.77
CA LEU A 60 5.79 -3.69 18.27
C LEU A 60 5.86 -3.58 19.80
N GLY A 61 6.12 -4.66 20.52
CA GLY A 61 6.05 -4.77 21.99
C GLY A 61 6.75 -3.64 22.72
N SER A 62 8.00 -3.34 22.35
CA SER A 62 8.81 -2.30 22.99
C SER A 62 8.30 -0.88 22.77
N MET A 63 7.39 -0.67 21.82
CA MET A 63 6.81 0.64 21.49
C MET A 63 5.51 0.93 22.25
N PHE A 64 4.99 -0.05 23.00
CA PHE A 64 3.78 0.10 23.80
C PHE A 64 4.10 0.05 25.29
N ASN A 65 3.45 0.94 26.05
CA ASN A 65 3.50 0.86 27.51
C ASN A 65 2.70 -0.34 28.01
N GLU A 66 3.20 -0.96 29.09
CA GLU A 66 2.46 -2.00 29.79
C GLU A 66 1.09 -1.49 30.28
N PRO A 67 0.05 -2.34 30.26
CA PRO A 67 -1.26 -2.03 30.81
C PRO A 67 -1.14 -1.57 32.27
N ARG A 68 -1.60 -0.35 32.59
CA ARG A 68 -1.56 0.19 33.97
C ARG A 68 -2.79 -0.19 34.76
N LYS A 69 -3.89 -0.50 34.09
CA LYS A 69 -5.17 -0.92 34.69
C LYS A 69 -5.64 -2.23 34.04
N LEU A 70 -6.34 -3.05 34.82
CA LEU A 70 -7.03 -4.26 34.33
C LEU A 70 -8.05 -3.98 33.20
N SER A 71 -8.47 -2.73 33.01
CA SER A 71 -9.37 -2.30 31.93
C SER A 71 -8.63 -1.94 30.63
N ASP A 72 -7.32 -1.75 30.70
CA ASP A 72 -6.52 -1.37 29.54
C ASP A 72 -6.42 -2.55 28.58
N LEU A 73 -6.40 -2.24 27.28
CA LEU A 73 -6.24 -3.25 26.23
C LEU A 73 -4.80 -3.75 26.21
N SER A 74 -4.65 -5.07 26.03
CA SER A 74 -3.35 -5.67 25.72
C SER A 74 -2.83 -5.15 24.37
N ILE A 75 -1.53 -5.29 24.12
CA ILE A 75 -0.98 -5.01 22.79
C ILE A 75 -1.61 -5.91 21.72
N THR A 76 -1.85 -7.18 22.06
CA THR A 76 -2.53 -8.16 21.20
C THR A 76 -3.90 -7.65 20.75
N ASP A 77 -4.74 -7.19 21.70
CA ASP A 77 -6.05 -6.63 21.37
C ASP A 77 -5.94 -5.44 20.41
N LYS A 78 -4.99 -4.53 20.67
CA LYS A 78 -4.78 -3.34 19.84
C LYS A 78 -4.35 -3.71 18.42
N VAL A 79 -3.38 -4.62 18.29
CA VAL A 79 -2.87 -5.10 17.00
C VAL A 79 -3.98 -5.80 16.22
N LEU A 80 -4.67 -6.77 16.83
CA LEU A 80 -5.78 -7.46 16.17
C LEU A 80 -6.90 -6.51 15.76
N THR A 81 -7.16 -5.46 16.54
CA THR A 81 -8.12 -4.40 16.17
C THR A 81 -7.69 -3.65 14.93
N ALA A 82 -6.43 -3.21 14.88
CA ALA A 82 -5.89 -2.50 13.74
C ALA A 82 -5.87 -3.38 12.48
N LEU A 83 -5.43 -4.64 12.60
CA LEU A 83 -5.41 -5.61 11.50
C LEU A 83 -6.83 -5.84 10.93
N SER A 84 -7.83 -6.01 11.79
CA SER A 84 -9.22 -6.17 11.35
C SER A 84 -9.74 -4.93 10.60
N PHE A 85 -9.37 -3.72 11.05
CA PHE A 85 -9.67 -2.49 10.33
C PHE A 85 -8.98 -2.44 8.96
N TYR A 86 -7.68 -2.71 8.88
CA TYR A 86 -6.96 -2.69 7.60
C TYR A 86 -7.54 -3.72 6.61
N ALA A 87 -7.87 -4.91 7.11
CA ALA A 87 -8.41 -6.02 6.32
C ALA A 87 -9.80 -5.75 5.72
N THR A 88 -10.61 -4.89 6.35
CA THR A 88 -12.03 -4.68 6.01
C THR A 88 -12.37 -3.27 5.54
N GLY A 89 -11.61 -2.25 5.96
CA GLY A 89 -11.89 -0.84 5.69
C GLY A 89 -13.15 -0.31 6.36
N SER A 90 -13.67 -0.99 7.38
CA SER A 90 -14.92 -0.61 8.05
C SER A 90 -14.72 -0.37 9.54
N TYR A 91 -15.32 0.72 10.04
CA TYR A 91 -15.52 0.95 11.48
C TYR A 91 -16.80 0.26 11.99
N GLN A 92 -17.68 -0.19 11.09
CA GLN A 92 -18.95 -0.77 11.45
C GLN A 92 -18.72 -2.16 12.06
N ARG A 93 -19.42 -2.41 13.17
CA ARG A 93 -19.52 -3.74 13.77
C ARG A 93 -20.35 -4.60 12.80
N PRO A 94 -19.82 -5.66 12.17
CA PRO A 94 -20.69 -6.70 11.67
C PRO A 94 -21.37 -7.29 12.92
N THR A 95 -22.65 -7.00 13.07
CA THR A 95 -23.53 -7.63 14.05
C THR A 95 -23.48 -9.13 13.82
N GLY A 96 -22.62 -9.83 14.57
CA GLY A 96 -22.51 -11.29 14.54
C GLY A 96 -21.08 -11.82 14.71
N ASP A 97 -20.08 -11.24 14.04
CA ASP A 97 -18.84 -11.99 13.74
C ASP A 97 -17.59 -11.58 14.56
N ILE A 98 -17.69 -10.48 15.32
CA ILE A 98 -16.53 -9.84 15.97
C ILE A 98 -16.73 -9.70 17.48
N ALA A 99 -17.05 -10.79 18.16
CA ALA A 99 -17.10 -10.81 19.63
C ALA A 99 -15.74 -10.40 20.24
N ALA A 100 -14.63 -10.85 19.63
CA ALA A 100 -13.25 -10.51 19.96
C ALA A 100 -12.89 -9.00 19.93
N HIS A 101 -13.65 -8.16 19.20
CA HIS A 101 -13.42 -6.71 19.16
C HIS A 101 -14.62 -5.92 19.65
N SER A 102 -15.34 -6.45 20.64
CA SER A 102 -16.46 -5.80 21.31
C SER A 102 -16.02 -4.49 21.99
N MET A 103 -15.85 -3.41 21.23
CA MET A 103 -15.29 -2.15 21.70
C MET A 103 -16.13 -0.93 21.27
N ALA A 104 -15.91 0.18 21.95
CA ALA A 104 -16.42 1.48 21.52
C ALA A 104 -15.63 1.96 20.29
N GLN A 105 -16.29 2.68 19.38
CA GLN A 105 -15.64 3.19 18.15
C GLN A 105 -14.44 4.11 18.48
N GLN A 106 -14.54 4.93 19.53
CA GLN A 106 -13.42 5.72 20.04
C GLN A 106 -12.22 4.86 20.48
N THR A 107 -12.47 3.71 21.08
CA THR A 107 -11.41 2.76 21.48
C THR A 107 -10.74 2.16 20.26
N VAL A 108 -11.53 1.75 19.25
CA VAL A 108 -11.01 1.23 17.98
C VAL A 108 -10.13 2.26 17.28
N SER A 109 -10.60 3.51 17.19
CA SER A 109 -9.84 4.62 16.62
C SER A 109 -8.50 4.85 17.34
N LYS A 110 -8.48 4.80 18.68
CA LYS A 110 -7.23 4.88 19.47
C LYS A 110 -6.28 3.70 19.19
N CYS A 111 -6.81 2.48 19.04
CA CYS A 111 -5.98 1.31 18.71
C CYS A 111 -5.33 1.47 17.33
N ILE A 112 -6.13 1.83 16.32
CA ILE A 112 -5.64 2.07 14.96
C ILE A 112 -4.56 3.14 14.98
N ALA A 113 -4.78 4.27 15.66
CA ALA A 113 -3.80 5.33 15.75
C ALA A 113 -2.48 4.85 16.40
N GLN A 114 -2.55 4.18 17.56
CA GLN A 114 -1.36 3.69 18.26
C GLN A 114 -0.57 2.67 17.43
N VAL A 115 -1.26 1.68 16.84
CA VAL A 115 -0.61 0.65 16.01
C VAL A 115 -0.06 1.26 14.74
N THR A 116 -0.82 2.12 14.05
CA THR A 116 -0.34 2.79 12.83
C THR A 116 0.92 3.60 13.11
N THR A 117 0.96 4.35 14.22
CA THR A 117 2.16 5.10 14.62
C THR A 117 3.35 4.17 14.88
N ALA A 118 3.16 3.08 15.63
CA ALA A 118 4.22 2.12 15.91
C ALA A 118 4.75 1.44 14.63
N MET A 119 3.86 1.09 13.70
CA MET A 119 4.20 0.57 12.38
C MET A 119 5.01 1.55 11.53
N ASN A 120 4.79 2.85 11.70
CA ASN A 120 5.53 3.90 10.99
C ASN A 120 6.87 4.28 11.66
N SER A 121 7.25 3.59 12.73
CA SER A 121 8.56 3.77 13.36
C SER A 121 9.70 3.50 12.37
N LEU A 122 10.85 4.12 12.62
CA LEU A 122 12.03 3.93 11.79
C LEU A 122 12.46 2.45 11.73
N ALA A 123 12.40 1.74 12.85
CA ALA A 123 12.73 0.32 12.95
C ALA A 123 11.87 -0.54 12.01
N MET A 124 10.54 -0.35 12.03
CA MET A 124 9.63 -1.12 11.17
C MET A 124 9.83 -0.79 9.69
N ARG A 125 10.00 0.50 9.35
CA ARG A 125 10.25 0.91 7.96
C ARG A 125 11.58 0.38 7.44
N GLN A 126 12.66 0.47 8.22
CA GLN A 126 13.98 -0.08 7.85
C GLN A 126 14.02 -1.60 7.84
N LYS A 127 13.10 -2.28 8.53
CA LYS A 127 13.01 -3.75 8.47
C LYS A 127 12.26 -4.24 7.23
N HIS A 128 11.25 -3.50 6.76
CA HIS A 128 10.31 -4.00 5.76
C HIS A 128 10.27 -3.22 4.44
N ILE A 129 10.70 -1.96 4.39
CA ILE A 129 10.63 -1.11 3.19
C ILE A 129 12.01 -0.46 2.98
N VAL A 130 12.89 -1.21 2.32
CA VAL A 130 14.27 -0.77 2.05
C VAL A 130 14.58 -0.96 0.57
N PHE A 131 14.94 0.12 -0.09
CA PHE A 131 15.45 0.06 -1.46
C PHE A 131 16.84 -0.61 -1.48
N PRO A 132 17.16 -1.48 -2.46
CA PRO A 132 18.42 -2.22 -2.48
C PRO A 132 19.64 -1.30 -2.68
N HIS A 133 20.47 -1.15 -1.63
CA HIS A 133 21.71 -0.35 -1.68
C HIS A 133 22.96 -1.18 -1.93
N ASP A 134 22.92 -2.49 -1.65
CA ASP A 134 24.04 -3.39 -1.86
C ASP A 134 24.02 -3.98 -3.28
N LEU A 135 25.22 -4.15 -3.85
CA LEU A 135 25.37 -4.70 -5.21
C LEU A 135 24.81 -6.13 -5.30
N GLN A 136 24.90 -6.91 -4.22
CA GLN A 136 24.37 -8.28 -4.16
C GLN A 136 22.85 -8.28 -4.30
N ASP A 137 22.14 -7.49 -3.50
CA ASP A 137 20.68 -7.36 -3.58
C ASP A 137 20.22 -6.86 -4.96
N ARG A 138 20.92 -5.85 -5.51
CA ARG A 138 20.64 -5.38 -6.88
C ARG A 138 20.86 -6.46 -7.95
N ASN A 139 21.88 -7.31 -7.80
CA ASN A 139 22.12 -8.44 -8.71
C ASN A 139 20.99 -9.46 -8.62
N LEU A 140 20.54 -9.80 -7.42
CA LEU A 140 19.45 -10.74 -7.19
C LEU A 140 18.16 -10.25 -7.86
N ILE A 141 17.77 -8.99 -7.62
CA ILE A 141 16.56 -8.41 -8.22
C ILE A 141 16.63 -8.43 -9.75
N ARG A 142 17.78 -8.05 -10.33
CA ARG A 142 17.99 -8.10 -11.79
C ARG A 142 17.86 -9.51 -12.35
N ALA A 143 18.42 -10.50 -11.64
CA ALA A 143 18.34 -11.89 -12.04
C ALA A 143 16.88 -12.38 -12.01
N GLU A 144 16.12 -12.06 -10.96
CA GLU A 144 14.72 -12.45 -10.84
C GLU A 144 13.82 -11.84 -11.94
N PHE A 145 14.01 -10.57 -12.28
CA PHE A 145 13.29 -9.95 -13.40
C PHE A 145 13.65 -10.60 -14.73
N TYR A 146 14.93 -10.93 -14.93
CA TYR A 146 15.38 -11.59 -16.15
C TYR A 146 14.84 -13.03 -16.24
N GLU A 147 14.86 -13.80 -15.16
CA GLU A 147 14.35 -15.16 -15.10
C GLU A 147 12.84 -15.21 -15.36
N LYS A 148 12.06 -14.33 -14.73
CA LYS A 148 10.60 -14.33 -14.86
C LYS A 148 10.08 -13.74 -16.17
N PHE A 149 10.72 -12.69 -16.67
CA PHE A 149 10.17 -11.89 -17.77
C PHE A 149 11.11 -11.76 -18.98
N GLY A 150 12.37 -12.19 -18.85
CA GLY A 150 13.41 -11.99 -19.87
C GLY A 150 13.89 -10.54 -19.98
N MET A 151 13.53 -9.66 -19.03
CA MET A 151 13.88 -8.25 -19.05
C MET A 151 15.14 -7.99 -18.22
N PRO A 152 16.29 -7.64 -18.83
CA PRO A 152 17.54 -7.43 -18.10
C PRO A 152 17.56 -6.07 -17.39
N GLY A 153 18.42 -5.92 -16.38
CA GLY A 153 18.76 -4.62 -15.79
C GLY A 153 17.67 -3.95 -14.94
N VAL A 154 16.55 -4.63 -14.68
CA VAL A 154 15.44 -4.05 -13.90
C VAL A 154 15.72 -4.14 -12.41
N LEU A 155 15.58 -3.03 -11.67
CA LEU A 155 15.59 -3.00 -10.19
C LEU A 155 14.20 -2.92 -9.58
N GLY A 156 13.19 -2.62 -10.39
CA GLY A 156 11.82 -2.53 -9.93
C GLY A 156 10.91 -1.94 -11.00
N CYS A 157 9.63 -2.10 -10.77
CA CYS A 157 8.57 -1.46 -11.54
C CYS A 157 7.92 -0.38 -10.66
N VAL A 158 7.70 0.81 -11.23
CA VAL A 158 7.15 1.97 -10.52
C VAL A 158 5.77 2.32 -11.08
N ASP A 159 4.82 2.57 -10.18
CA ASP A 159 3.49 3.07 -10.55
C ASP A 159 2.81 3.81 -9.40
N GLY A 160 1.83 4.65 -9.74
CA GLY A 160 0.99 5.38 -8.82
C GLY A 160 -0.33 4.65 -8.52
N THR A 161 -0.90 4.89 -7.35
CA THR A 161 -2.26 4.45 -7.02
C THR A 161 -2.98 5.45 -6.13
N HIS A 162 -4.27 5.62 -6.38
CA HIS A 162 -5.09 6.51 -5.55
C HIS A 162 -5.67 5.77 -4.35
N VAL A 163 -5.56 6.39 -3.17
CA VAL A 163 -6.22 5.96 -1.93
C VAL A 163 -7.23 7.04 -1.54
N ALA A 164 -8.52 6.69 -1.52
CA ALA A 164 -9.60 7.64 -1.28
C ALA A 164 -9.59 8.13 0.18
N ILE A 165 -9.74 9.44 0.34
CA ILE A 165 -9.84 10.11 1.65
C ILE A 165 -11.07 11.00 1.68
N VAL A 166 -11.55 11.32 2.87
CA VAL A 166 -12.55 12.39 3.02
C VAL A 166 -11.97 13.74 2.60
N ARG A 167 -12.84 14.64 2.17
CA ARG A 167 -12.49 16.02 1.82
C ARG A 167 -11.67 16.66 2.95
N PRO A 168 -10.40 17.03 2.70
CA PRO A 168 -9.59 17.73 3.69
C PRO A 168 -10.14 19.14 3.97
N SER A 169 -9.95 19.62 5.19
CA SER A 169 -10.39 20.98 5.58
C SER A 169 -9.43 22.08 5.13
N GLN A 170 -8.19 21.73 4.77
CA GLN A 170 -7.15 22.65 4.31
C GLN A 170 -6.58 22.16 2.98
N HIS A 171 -6.30 23.08 2.07
CA HIS A 171 -5.69 22.80 0.76
C HIS A 171 -6.35 21.64 -0.01
N GLU A 172 -7.67 21.59 0.05
CA GLU A 172 -8.50 20.55 -0.55
C GLU A 172 -8.20 20.30 -2.03
N GLU A 173 -7.89 21.37 -2.76
CA GLU A 173 -7.54 21.35 -4.18
C GLU A 173 -6.35 20.44 -4.49
N ARG A 174 -5.43 20.25 -3.53
CA ARG A 174 -4.26 19.37 -3.71
C ARG A 174 -4.64 17.89 -3.71
N TYR A 175 -5.78 17.55 -3.12
CA TYR A 175 -6.23 16.17 -2.93
C TYR A 175 -7.32 15.77 -3.93
N PHE A 176 -7.95 16.71 -4.62
CA PHE A 176 -8.97 16.43 -5.61
C PHE A 176 -8.37 15.85 -6.88
N CYS A 177 -8.58 14.56 -7.12
CA CYS A 177 -8.00 13.87 -8.27
C CYS A 177 -8.86 13.98 -9.53
N ARG A 178 -8.23 13.66 -10.66
CA ARG A 178 -8.84 13.58 -12.01
C ARG A 178 -10.06 12.65 -12.12
N LYS A 179 -10.29 11.79 -11.12
CA LYS A 179 -11.45 10.88 -11.02
C LYS A 179 -12.64 11.47 -10.24
N HIS A 180 -12.57 12.76 -9.89
CA HIS A 180 -13.60 13.52 -9.17
C HIS A 180 -13.87 13.04 -7.74
N TYR A 181 -12.81 12.69 -7.00
CA TYR A 181 -12.86 12.44 -5.55
C TYR A 181 -11.54 12.85 -4.88
N HIS A 182 -11.56 13.01 -3.55
CA HIS A 182 -10.36 13.32 -2.78
C HIS A 182 -9.54 12.06 -2.52
N SER A 183 -8.24 12.12 -2.78
CA SER A 183 -7.35 10.98 -2.57
C SER A 183 -5.94 11.43 -2.22
N LEU A 184 -5.15 10.48 -1.72
CA LEU A 184 -3.70 10.51 -1.82
C LEU A 184 -3.30 9.86 -3.16
N ASN A 185 -2.28 10.41 -3.82
CA ASN A 185 -1.58 9.68 -4.88
C ASN A 185 -0.34 9.03 -4.27
N VAL A 186 -0.33 7.70 -4.25
CA VAL A 186 0.69 6.88 -3.61
C VAL A 186 1.58 6.26 -4.69
N GLN A 187 2.87 6.59 -4.70
CA GLN A 187 3.83 5.97 -5.61
C GLN A 187 4.50 4.77 -4.95
N LEU A 188 4.55 3.64 -5.67
CA LEU A 188 5.15 2.38 -5.19
C LEU A 188 6.24 1.91 -6.15
N ILE A 189 7.29 1.30 -5.61
CA ILE A 189 8.28 0.55 -6.39
C ILE A 189 8.34 -0.87 -5.86
N CYS A 190 8.14 -1.86 -6.73
CA CYS A 190 8.19 -3.27 -6.36
C CYS A 190 9.08 -4.12 -7.26
N ASP A 191 9.45 -5.29 -6.76
CA ASP A 191 10.26 -6.29 -7.45
C ASP A 191 9.41 -7.27 -8.30
N ALA A 192 10.08 -8.28 -8.86
CA ALA A 192 9.45 -9.33 -9.66
C ALA A 192 8.53 -10.26 -8.83
N ASN A 193 8.58 -10.19 -7.50
CA ASN A 193 7.79 -10.95 -6.53
C ASN A 193 6.66 -10.13 -5.89
N MET A 194 6.43 -8.88 -6.34
CA MET A 194 5.48 -7.93 -5.74
C MET A 194 5.84 -7.52 -4.30
N TYR A 195 7.11 -7.66 -3.91
CA TYR A 195 7.66 -7.08 -2.69
C TYR A 195 7.91 -5.59 -2.92
N ILE A 196 7.43 -4.73 -2.03
CA ILE A 196 7.47 -3.27 -2.20
C ILE A 196 8.72 -2.71 -1.51
N TYR A 197 9.65 -2.17 -2.29
CA TYR A 197 10.89 -1.58 -1.76
C TYR A 197 10.79 -0.09 -1.48
N SER A 198 9.80 0.59 -2.03
CA SER A 198 9.56 2.00 -1.80
C SER A 198 8.08 2.33 -1.83
N VAL A 199 7.65 3.23 -0.94
CA VAL A 199 6.33 3.84 -0.91
C VAL A 199 6.46 5.32 -0.59
N ASP A 200 5.75 6.16 -1.36
CA ASP A 200 5.55 7.56 -1.04
C ASP A 200 4.06 7.89 -1.09
N ALA A 201 3.49 8.17 0.09
CA ALA A 201 2.08 8.52 0.27
C ALA A 201 1.90 9.99 0.68
N SER A 202 2.92 10.84 0.46
CA SER A 202 2.97 12.22 0.96
C SER A 202 2.23 13.22 0.07
N TYR A 203 1.71 12.78 -1.07
CA TYR A 203 1.14 13.65 -2.10
C TYR A 203 -0.38 13.47 -2.22
N GLY A 204 -1.07 14.59 -2.43
CA GLY A 204 -2.50 14.58 -2.72
C GLY A 204 -2.80 14.14 -4.15
N GLY A 205 -4.03 13.70 -4.38
CA GLY A 205 -4.53 13.10 -5.61
C GLY A 205 -4.52 14.01 -6.84
N ALA A 206 -4.31 15.32 -6.70
CA ALA A 206 -4.11 16.22 -7.83
C ALA A 206 -2.68 16.11 -8.41
N THR A 207 -1.75 15.50 -7.68
CA THR A 207 -0.33 15.40 -8.06
C THR A 207 -0.12 14.30 -9.09
N HIS A 208 0.61 14.59 -10.17
CA HIS A 208 1.00 13.60 -11.17
C HIS A 208 2.14 12.70 -10.69
N ASP A 209 2.17 11.43 -11.15
CA ASP A 209 3.19 10.45 -10.77
C ASP A 209 4.61 10.90 -11.13
N SER A 210 4.76 11.61 -12.26
CA SER A 210 6.02 12.22 -12.70
C SER A 210 6.56 13.25 -11.71
N PHE A 211 5.68 14.04 -11.10
CA PHE A 211 6.05 15.04 -10.09
C PHE A 211 6.54 14.36 -8.81
N ILE A 212 5.81 13.33 -8.34
CA ILE A 212 6.22 12.54 -7.17
C ILE A 212 7.60 11.93 -7.42
N TRP A 213 7.78 11.28 -8.58
CA TRP A 213 9.07 10.70 -8.96
C TRP A 213 10.20 11.72 -9.00
N ASN A 214 9.93 12.94 -9.47
CA ASN A 214 10.93 13.99 -9.57
C ASN A 214 11.46 14.45 -8.20
N GLN A 215 10.67 14.30 -7.14
CA GLN A 215 11.04 14.61 -5.75
C GLN A 215 11.52 13.38 -4.97
N HIS A 216 11.31 12.17 -5.51
CA HIS A 216 11.52 10.93 -4.79
C HIS A 216 13.02 10.64 -4.56
N PRO A 217 13.48 10.34 -3.33
CA PRO A 217 14.91 10.12 -3.02
C PRO A 217 15.59 8.99 -3.85
N VAL A 218 14.84 7.94 -4.18
CA VAL A 218 15.30 6.85 -5.06
C VAL A 218 15.76 7.37 -6.43
N LYS A 219 15.16 8.44 -6.96
CA LYS A 219 15.63 9.05 -8.21
C LYS A 219 17.06 9.55 -8.08
N GLN A 220 17.36 10.32 -7.04
CA GLN A 220 18.71 10.83 -6.78
C GLN A 220 19.70 9.68 -6.57
N TYR A 221 19.30 8.62 -5.87
CA TYR A 221 20.12 7.42 -5.72
C TYR A 221 20.46 6.78 -7.09
N LEU A 222 19.45 6.56 -7.94
CA LEU A 222 19.65 5.95 -9.26
C LEU A 222 20.41 6.84 -10.25
N GLU A 223 20.29 8.16 -10.15
CA GLU A 223 21.07 9.12 -10.94
C GLU A 223 22.58 9.00 -10.67
N ASN A 224 22.94 8.77 -9.41
CA ASN A 224 24.31 8.58 -8.97
C ASN A 224 24.82 7.14 -9.17
N LEU A 225 23.92 6.20 -9.47
CA LEU A 225 24.26 4.80 -9.68
C LEU A 225 24.86 4.60 -11.09
N ASN A 226 26.16 4.33 -11.15
CA ASN A 226 26.89 4.12 -12.40
C ASN A 226 26.77 2.68 -12.92
N GLU A 227 25.55 2.15 -12.96
CA GLU A 227 25.25 0.78 -13.40
C GLU A 227 24.31 0.77 -14.62
N ASN A 228 24.31 -0.33 -15.37
CA ASN A 228 23.34 -0.56 -16.45
C ASN A 228 22.05 -1.10 -15.87
N THR A 229 21.33 -0.23 -15.15
CA THR A 229 20.17 -0.62 -14.36
C THR A 229 19.10 0.46 -14.38
N TRP A 230 17.83 0.07 -14.28
CA TRP A 230 16.70 0.99 -14.41
C TRP A 230 15.45 0.49 -13.70
N LEU A 231 14.53 1.41 -13.45
CA LEU A 231 13.12 1.11 -13.18
C LEU A 231 12.32 1.03 -14.48
N LEU A 232 11.21 0.29 -14.45
CA LEU A 232 10.20 0.32 -15.50
C LEU A 232 9.01 1.18 -15.06
N GLY A 233 8.73 2.24 -15.81
CA GLY A 233 7.57 3.11 -15.60
C GLY A 233 6.62 3.09 -16.79
N ASP A 234 5.42 3.63 -16.62
CA ASP A 234 4.49 3.86 -17.71
C ASP A 234 4.93 5.04 -18.61
N SER A 235 4.10 5.42 -19.59
CA SER A 235 4.39 6.55 -20.48
C SER A 235 4.27 7.94 -19.84
N GLY A 236 3.71 8.04 -18.63
CA GLY A 236 3.63 9.27 -17.85
C GLY A 236 4.97 9.66 -17.23
N TYR A 237 5.88 8.69 -17.04
CA TYR A 237 7.24 8.97 -16.60
C TYR A 237 8.13 9.47 -17.74
N SER A 238 9.10 10.32 -17.38
CA SER A 238 10.12 10.79 -18.30
C SER A 238 11.18 9.72 -18.57
N LEU A 239 11.46 9.42 -19.84
CA LEU A 239 12.55 8.50 -20.22
C LEU A 239 13.90 9.04 -19.72
N ARG A 240 14.65 8.21 -18.99
CA ARG A 240 16.00 8.49 -18.46
C ARG A 240 16.85 7.23 -18.54
N LYS A 241 18.17 7.35 -18.34
CA LYS A 241 19.06 6.18 -18.26
C LYS A 241 18.61 5.14 -17.21
N PHE A 242 18.03 5.62 -16.11
CA PHE A 242 17.54 4.82 -14.99
C PHE A 242 16.01 4.62 -14.98
N MET A 243 15.29 5.12 -15.99
CA MET A 243 13.82 5.00 -16.09
C MET A 243 13.44 4.63 -17.53
N MET A 244 13.08 3.36 -17.74
CA MET A 244 12.68 2.83 -19.04
C MET A 244 11.16 2.86 -19.19
N THR A 245 10.70 3.53 -20.24
CA THR A 245 9.28 3.69 -20.59
C THR A 245 8.98 3.07 -21.95
N PRO A 246 7.73 2.68 -22.24
CA PRO A 246 7.34 2.10 -23.53
C PRO A 246 7.60 3.06 -24.70
N VAL A 247 7.79 2.51 -25.90
CA VAL A 247 7.83 3.32 -27.13
C VAL A 247 6.39 3.56 -27.57
N VAL A 248 5.91 4.80 -27.43
CA VAL A 248 4.56 5.19 -27.85
C VAL A 248 4.44 5.08 -29.37
N ASN A 249 3.35 4.47 -29.86
CA ASN A 249 3.07 4.26 -31.29
C ASN A 249 4.13 3.43 -32.03
N ALA A 250 4.75 2.44 -31.35
CA ALA A 250 5.63 1.49 -32.03
C ALA A 250 4.86 0.69 -33.09
N MET A 251 5.41 0.61 -34.30
CA MET A 251 4.80 -0.16 -35.39
C MET A 251 4.84 -1.66 -35.05
N PRO A 252 3.78 -2.43 -35.34
CA PRO A 252 3.77 -3.87 -35.12
C PRO A 252 4.97 -4.58 -35.79
N ASN A 253 5.44 -5.67 -35.19
CA ASN A 253 6.56 -6.49 -35.71
C ASN A 253 7.92 -5.77 -35.83
N THR A 254 8.11 -4.66 -35.12
CA THR A 254 9.40 -3.95 -35.03
C THR A 254 10.15 -4.29 -33.73
N PRO A 255 11.48 -4.06 -33.67
CA PRO A 255 12.24 -4.13 -32.42
C PRO A 255 11.64 -3.29 -31.29
N GLU A 256 11.14 -2.10 -31.62
CA GLU A 256 10.49 -1.17 -30.70
C GLU A 256 9.19 -1.75 -30.13
N ALA A 257 8.39 -2.41 -30.96
CA ALA A 257 7.15 -3.06 -30.52
C ALA A 257 7.45 -4.26 -29.60
N TYR A 258 8.43 -5.10 -29.95
CA TYR A 258 8.83 -6.22 -29.10
C TYR A 258 9.36 -5.76 -27.73
N TYR A 259 10.21 -4.72 -27.71
CA TYR A 259 10.64 -4.11 -26.45
C TYR A 259 9.45 -3.58 -25.65
N THR A 260 8.52 -2.87 -26.30
CA THR A 260 7.37 -2.27 -25.65
C THR A 260 6.46 -3.33 -25.04
N GLU A 261 6.19 -4.42 -25.77
CA GLU A 261 5.43 -5.56 -25.27
C GLU A 261 6.11 -6.16 -24.03
N LYS A 262 7.42 -6.45 -24.09
CA LYS A 262 8.19 -6.97 -22.96
C LYS A 262 8.21 -6.02 -21.77
N GLN A 263 8.35 -4.72 -22.01
CA GLN A 263 8.36 -3.71 -20.98
C GLN A 263 7.01 -3.63 -20.28
N VAL A 264 5.91 -3.56 -21.04
CA VAL A 264 4.55 -3.51 -20.53
C VAL A 264 4.22 -4.78 -19.75
N GLN A 265 4.58 -5.96 -20.28
CA GLN A 265 4.41 -7.25 -19.61
C GLN A 265 5.14 -7.30 -18.27
N THR A 266 6.41 -6.87 -18.23
CA THR A 266 7.21 -6.87 -17.00
C THR A 266 6.67 -5.86 -15.98
N ARG A 267 6.35 -4.65 -16.45
CA ARG A 267 5.87 -3.53 -15.64
C ARG A 267 4.48 -3.79 -15.05
N ASN A 268 3.65 -4.63 -15.67
CA ASN A 268 2.39 -5.11 -15.07
C ASN A 268 2.58 -5.73 -13.67
N THR A 269 3.80 -6.13 -13.28
CA THR A 269 4.08 -6.60 -11.92
C THR A 269 3.74 -5.57 -10.84
N VAL A 270 3.95 -4.26 -11.06
CA VAL A 270 3.60 -3.24 -10.06
C VAL A 270 2.09 -2.97 -9.99
N GLU A 271 1.39 -3.02 -11.12
CA GLU A 271 -0.07 -2.96 -11.14
C GLU A 271 -0.67 -4.14 -10.35
N ARG A 272 -0.12 -5.34 -10.54
CA ARG A 272 -0.48 -6.54 -9.76
C ARG A 272 -0.16 -6.38 -8.29
N ALA A 273 1.01 -5.85 -7.94
CA ALA A 273 1.40 -5.61 -6.55
C ALA A 273 0.42 -4.64 -5.86
N ILE A 274 0.03 -3.55 -6.53
CA ILE A 274 -0.98 -2.60 -6.08
C ILE A 274 -2.34 -3.29 -5.88
N GLY A 275 -2.76 -4.10 -6.86
CA GLY A 275 -4.01 -4.87 -6.79
C GLY A 275 -4.04 -5.81 -5.59
N VAL A 276 -2.97 -6.59 -5.38
CA VAL A 276 -2.84 -7.50 -4.24
C VAL A 276 -2.79 -6.75 -2.91
N LEU A 277 -2.08 -5.62 -2.84
CA LEU A 277 -2.02 -4.76 -1.65
C LEU A 277 -3.42 -4.30 -1.23
N LYS A 278 -4.20 -3.76 -2.19
CA LYS A 278 -5.57 -3.28 -1.95
C LYS A 278 -6.55 -4.42 -1.66
N ALA A 279 -6.40 -5.57 -2.31
CA ALA A 279 -7.23 -6.74 -2.05
C ALA A 279 -6.99 -7.33 -0.66
N ARG A 280 -5.73 -7.35 -0.22
CA ARG A 280 -5.35 -7.76 1.13
C ARG A 280 -5.88 -6.76 2.16
N PHE A 281 -5.65 -5.46 1.95
CA PHE A 281 -6.07 -4.39 2.86
C PHE A 281 -7.14 -3.51 2.24
N ARG A 282 -8.39 -3.95 2.41
CA ARG A 282 -9.59 -3.31 1.84
C ARG A 282 -9.75 -1.85 2.23
N CYS A 283 -9.15 -1.40 3.33
CA CYS A 283 -9.16 0.03 3.70
C CYS A 283 -8.48 0.95 2.66
N LEU A 284 -7.74 0.38 1.71
CA LEU A 284 -7.09 1.12 0.62
C LEU A 284 -7.89 1.13 -0.69
N LEU A 285 -9.02 0.40 -0.76
CA LEU A 285 -9.87 0.38 -1.95
C LEU A 285 -10.49 1.76 -2.17
N SER A 286 -10.66 2.14 -3.43
CA SER A 286 -11.11 3.48 -3.82
C SER A 286 -12.54 3.77 -3.35
N HIS A 287 -13.37 2.73 -3.21
CA HIS A 287 -14.72 2.83 -2.66
C HIS A 287 -14.78 2.76 -1.12
N ARG A 288 -13.64 2.60 -0.44
CA ARG A 288 -13.50 2.55 1.02
C ARG A 288 -12.80 3.82 1.52
N THR A 289 -13.50 4.95 1.37
CA THR A 289 -12.99 6.27 1.75
C THR A 289 -12.48 6.30 3.19
N LEU A 290 -11.21 6.67 3.37
CA LEU A 290 -10.62 6.84 4.70
C LEU A 290 -11.11 8.15 5.33
N HIS A 291 -11.76 8.04 6.50
CA HIS A 291 -12.24 9.17 7.29
C HIS A 291 -11.14 9.72 8.22
N TYR A 292 -10.00 10.05 7.63
CA TYR A 292 -8.81 10.53 8.33
C TYR A 292 -8.21 11.75 7.63
N SER A 293 -7.37 12.50 8.35
CA SER A 293 -6.55 13.52 7.70
C SER A 293 -5.57 12.88 6.71
N PRO A 294 -5.09 13.62 5.70
CA PRO A 294 -4.11 13.11 4.74
C PRO A 294 -2.90 12.42 5.38
N GLU A 295 -2.35 12.98 6.46
CA GLU A 295 -1.16 12.47 7.14
C GLU A 295 -1.42 11.13 7.83
N VAL A 296 -2.59 10.99 8.44
CA VAL A 296 -3.01 9.73 9.08
C VAL A 296 -3.32 8.68 8.01
N ALA A 297 -3.98 9.07 6.91
CA ALA A 297 -4.22 8.17 5.78
C ALA A 297 -2.90 7.68 5.15
N ALA A 298 -1.90 8.56 4.98
CA ALA A 298 -0.57 8.19 4.50
C ALA A 298 0.13 7.19 5.44
N SER A 299 -0.01 7.41 6.75
CA SER A 299 0.53 6.48 7.76
C SER A 299 -0.15 5.10 7.71
N ILE A 300 -1.47 5.06 7.45
CA ILE A 300 -2.21 3.80 7.23
C ILE A 300 -1.71 3.07 5.99
N VAL A 301 -1.46 3.80 4.88
CA VAL A 301 -0.88 3.24 3.65
C VAL A 301 0.46 2.58 3.94
N ASN A 302 1.37 3.27 4.63
CA ASN A 302 2.68 2.72 5.00
C ASN A 302 2.56 1.45 5.86
N ALA A 303 1.66 1.46 6.85
CA ALA A 303 1.40 0.29 7.68
C ALA A 303 0.90 -0.91 6.84
N CYS A 304 0.00 -0.68 5.89
CA CYS A 304 -0.48 -1.72 4.97
C CYS A 304 0.62 -2.25 4.05
N VAL A 305 1.53 -1.40 3.57
CA VAL A 305 2.70 -1.83 2.78
C VAL A 305 3.64 -2.72 3.59
N ILE A 306 3.90 -2.38 4.86
CA ILE A 306 4.71 -3.23 5.75
C ILE A 306 4.06 -4.61 5.92
N LEU A 307 2.76 -4.63 6.26
CA LEU A 307 2.03 -5.89 6.44
C LEU A 307 1.96 -6.70 5.13
N HIS A 308 1.85 -6.03 3.99
CA HIS A 308 1.90 -6.67 2.67
C HIS A 308 3.24 -7.36 2.46
N ASN A 309 4.35 -6.67 2.74
CA ASN A 309 5.68 -7.23 2.61
C ASN A 309 5.91 -8.42 3.56
N MET A 310 5.40 -8.37 4.80
CA MET A 310 5.42 -9.51 5.71
C MET A 310 4.71 -10.74 5.11
N CYS A 311 3.50 -10.54 4.59
CA CYS A 311 2.72 -11.60 3.97
C CYS A 311 3.38 -12.14 2.68
N THR A 312 3.96 -11.26 1.87
CA THR A 312 4.68 -11.63 0.63
C THR A 312 5.94 -12.44 0.95
N LYS A 313 6.72 -12.03 1.95
CA LYS A 313 7.92 -12.76 2.42
C LYS A 313 7.56 -14.15 2.96
N ALA A 314 6.45 -14.26 3.69
CA ALA A 314 5.91 -15.53 4.18
C ALA A 314 5.18 -16.36 3.11
N ARG A 315 5.08 -15.86 1.87
CA ARG A 315 4.38 -16.51 0.74
C ARG A 315 2.94 -16.89 1.08
N LEU A 316 2.24 -16.04 1.84
CA LEU A 316 0.83 -16.24 2.12
C LEU A 316 0.00 -16.15 0.82
N PRO A 317 -1.09 -16.93 0.71
CA PRO A 317 -1.98 -16.87 -0.44
C PRO A 317 -2.46 -15.44 -0.74
N VAL A 318 -2.59 -15.14 -2.04
CA VAL A 318 -3.17 -13.88 -2.48
C VAL A 318 -4.65 -13.86 -2.10
N VAL A 319 -5.08 -12.74 -1.54
CA VAL A 319 -6.50 -12.50 -1.26
C VAL A 319 -7.11 -11.91 -2.51
N GLU A 320 -8.18 -12.54 -3.00
CA GLU A 320 -8.91 -12.07 -4.18
C GLU A 320 -10.06 -11.15 -3.75
N LEU A 321 -10.30 -10.11 -4.54
CA LEU A 321 -11.51 -9.31 -4.45
C LEU A 321 -12.68 -10.09 -5.03
N ASP A 322 -13.86 -9.96 -4.44
CA ASP A 322 -15.06 -10.51 -5.06
C ASP A 322 -15.48 -9.72 -6.32
N ALA A 323 -16.45 -10.24 -7.07
CA ALA A 323 -16.88 -9.62 -8.32
C ALA A 323 -17.40 -8.18 -8.11
N ASN A 324 -18.08 -7.91 -7.00
CA ASN A 324 -18.61 -6.58 -6.70
C ASN A 324 -17.49 -5.61 -6.28
N GLU A 325 -16.54 -6.06 -5.46
CA GLU A 325 -15.35 -5.29 -5.09
C GLU A 325 -14.52 -4.91 -6.33
N ASN A 326 -14.32 -5.86 -7.27
CA ASN A 326 -13.63 -5.60 -8.53
C ASN A 326 -14.38 -4.58 -9.41
N LEU A 327 -15.70 -4.73 -9.54
CA LEU A 327 -16.53 -3.79 -10.31
C LEU A 327 -16.46 -2.38 -9.74
N LEU A 328 -16.57 -2.24 -8.41
CA LEU A 328 -16.47 -0.95 -7.74
C LEU A 328 -15.08 -0.34 -7.91
N GLU A 329 -14.01 -1.10 -7.70
CA GLU A 329 -12.65 -0.57 -7.90
C GLU A 329 -12.47 -0.11 -9.35
N ALA A 330 -12.87 -0.91 -10.34
CA ALA A 330 -12.79 -0.55 -11.75
C ALA A 330 -13.57 0.75 -12.08
N GLN A 331 -14.79 0.93 -11.54
CA GLN A 331 -15.58 2.15 -11.74
C GLN A 331 -14.87 3.40 -11.23
N TYR A 332 -14.20 3.32 -10.08
CA TYR A 332 -13.42 4.43 -9.54
C TYR A 332 -12.14 4.68 -10.37
N GLN A 333 -11.56 3.62 -10.97
CA GLN A 333 -10.37 3.75 -11.80
C GLN A 333 -10.64 4.28 -13.22
N VAL A 334 -11.84 4.09 -13.79
CA VAL A 334 -12.17 4.41 -15.21
C VAL A 334 -12.58 5.88 -15.47
N ARG A 335 -12.74 6.72 -14.44
CA ARG A 335 -13.04 8.15 -14.66
C ARG A 335 -11.79 8.94 -15.07
N THR A 336 -11.38 8.94 -16.33
CA THR A 336 -10.41 9.94 -16.82
C THR A 336 -10.53 10.19 -18.33
N LEU A 337 -10.86 11.43 -18.71
CA LEU A 337 -10.50 12.02 -20.00
C LEU A 337 -9.02 12.39 -19.94
N ALA A 338 -8.27 11.96 -20.96
CA ALA A 338 -6.81 12.07 -21.02
C ALA A 338 -6.35 13.52 -21.18
N ASP A 339 -5.27 13.89 -20.48
CA ASP A 339 -4.39 14.98 -20.88
C ASP A 339 -2.92 14.56 -20.65
N ALA A 340 -2.14 14.61 -21.73
CA ALA A 340 -0.72 14.30 -21.76
C ALA A 340 0.08 15.61 -21.76
N ASN A 341 0.34 16.16 -20.58
CA ASN A 341 1.30 17.26 -20.44
C ASN A 341 2.71 16.69 -20.23
N ARG A 342 3.54 16.78 -21.27
CA ARG A 342 4.98 16.48 -21.20
C ARG A 342 5.71 17.67 -20.60
N GLU A 343 6.40 17.46 -19.48
CA GLU A 343 7.33 18.46 -18.93
C GLU A 343 8.56 18.62 -19.84
N PRO A 344 9.13 19.84 -19.94
CA PRO A 344 10.36 20.08 -20.69
C PRO A 344 11.56 19.45 -19.98
N THR A 345 12.24 18.53 -20.65
CA THR A 345 13.40 17.80 -20.10
C THR A 345 14.73 18.39 -20.59
N ALA A 346 15.75 18.43 -19.74
CA ALA A 346 17.12 18.75 -20.14
C ALA A 346 17.61 17.79 -21.24
N ALA A 347 17.93 18.34 -22.41
CA ALA A 347 18.17 17.59 -23.65
C ALA A 347 19.20 16.43 -23.50
N GLN A 348 20.25 16.65 -22.71
CA GLN A 348 21.31 15.64 -22.48
C GLN A 348 20.80 14.40 -21.74
N SER A 349 19.96 14.56 -20.72
CA SER A 349 19.40 13.43 -19.95
C SER A 349 18.47 12.56 -20.79
N LEU A 350 17.70 13.20 -21.69
CA LEU A 350 16.83 12.50 -22.63
C LEU A 350 17.63 11.74 -23.69
N GLN A 351 18.73 12.31 -24.20
CA GLN A 351 19.63 11.63 -25.14
C GLN A 351 20.24 10.36 -24.52
N LEU A 352 20.72 10.42 -23.27
CA LEU A 352 21.25 9.25 -22.55
C LEU A 352 20.19 8.18 -22.33
N GLY A 353 18.96 8.57 -21.96
CA GLY A 353 17.83 7.65 -21.84
C GLY A 353 17.48 6.98 -23.17
N THR A 354 17.44 7.75 -24.25
CA THR A 354 17.15 7.26 -25.61
C THR A 354 18.21 6.26 -26.07
N ALA A 355 19.49 6.57 -25.90
CA ALA A 355 20.59 5.67 -26.25
C ALA A 355 20.54 4.37 -25.42
N THR A 356 20.21 4.46 -24.13
CA THR A 356 20.07 3.30 -23.25
C THR A 356 18.92 2.40 -23.69
N ARG A 357 17.75 2.99 -23.94
CA ARG A 357 16.58 2.25 -24.46
C ARG A 357 16.87 1.62 -25.82
N GLN A 358 17.56 2.31 -26.73
CA GLN A 358 17.91 1.76 -28.04
C GLN A 358 18.83 0.54 -27.92
N ARG A 359 19.85 0.58 -27.04
CA ARG A 359 20.69 -0.59 -26.76
C ARG A 359 19.87 -1.76 -26.22
N LEU A 360 18.93 -1.48 -25.32
CA LEU A 360 18.04 -2.50 -24.75
C LEU A 360 17.12 -3.11 -25.82
N ILE A 361 16.53 -2.29 -26.70
CA ILE A 361 15.72 -2.72 -27.84
C ILE A 361 16.52 -3.68 -28.72
N HIS A 362 17.73 -3.29 -29.15
CA HIS A 362 18.58 -4.16 -29.98
C HIS A 362 18.94 -5.47 -29.27
N ARG A 363 19.30 -5.40 -27.98
CA ARG A 363 19.64 -6.60 -27.19
C ARG A 363 18.47 -7.58 -27.10
N LEU A 364 17.29 -7.09 -26.74
CA LEU A 364 16.08 -7.91 -26.61
C LEU A 364 15.68 -8.50 -27.97
N TRP A 365 15.72 -7.69 -29.02
CA TRP A 365 15.40 -8.14 -30.37
C TRP A 365 16.37 -9.22 -30.84
N ALA A 366 17.67 -9.05 -30.64
CA ALA A 366 18.68 -10.05 -31.00
C ALA A 366 18.53 -11.36 -30.21
N ALA A 367 18.07 -11.30 -28.96
CA ALA A 367 17.86 -12.45 -28.09
C ALA A 367 16.46 -13.11 -28.24
N ARG A 368 15.59 -12.62 -29.13
CA ARG A 368 14.25 -13.19 -29.31
C ARG A 368 14.36 -14.62 -29.85
N ALA A 369 13.59 -15.54 -29.28
CA ALA A 369 13.43 -16.86 -29.88
C ALA A 369 12.77 -16.68 -31.25
N ILE A 370 13.44 -17.09 -32.32
CA ILE A 370 12.85 -17.15 -33.65
C ILE A 370 11.97 -18.41 -33.65
N PRO A 371 10.66 -18.32 -33.91
CA PRO A 371 9.85 -19.52 -34.12
C PRO A 371 10.47 -20.33 -35.25
N ASN A 372 10.75 -21.61 -35.01
CA ASN A 372 11.10 -22.53 -36.10
C ASN A 372 9.93 -22.50 -37.09
N ILE A 373 10.19 -22.00 -38.30
CA ILE A 373 9.24 -21.93 -39.41
C ILE A 373 8.97 -23.34 -39.91
#